data_AF-A0A355CIN3-F1
#
_entry.id   AF-A0A355CIN3-F1
#
_cell.length_a   1.000
_cell.length_b   1.000
_cell.length_c   1.000
_cell.angle_alpha   90.00
_cell.angle_beta   90.00
_cell.angle_gamma   90.00
#
_symmetry.space_group_name_H-M   'P 1'
#
loop_
_entity.id
_entity.type
_entity.pdbx_description
1 polymer ?
#
loop_
_entity_poly.entity_id
_entity_poly.type
_entity_poly.pdbx_seq_one_letter_code
_entity_poly.pdbx_strand_id
1 'polypeptide(L)'
;MSESLTKGGTIAAIATAIFPQQGSVGIVRVSGSEALKIAETLFRAPGRQIWESHRILYGYIRRPQTQELVDEALLLIMKAPRSFTREDVVEFHCHGGIIAVQQVLQLCLENGARLAQPGEFSLRAFLNGRLDLTQAESIADLVGAQSPAAAQ
;
A
#
# COMPACT_ATOMS: atom_id res chain seq x y z
N MET A 1 0.95 28.27 -4.77
CA MET A 1 1.78 27.21 -4.14
C MET A 1 0.95 26.05 -3.57
N SER A 2 -0.36 26.17 -3.34
CA SER A 2 -1.19 25.08 -2.80
C SER A 2 -1.68 24.05 -3.84
N GLU A 3 -1.93 24.45 -5.10
CA GLU A 3 -2.46 23.55 -6.14
C GLU A 3 -1.52 22.41 -6.58
N SER A 4 -0.20 22.56 -6.33
CA SER A 4 0.77 21.51 -6.68
C SER A 4 0.84 20.38 -5.65
N LEU A 5 0.37 20.62 -4.41
CA LEU A 5 0.34 19.61 -3.34
C LEU A 5 -0.89 18.70 -3.43
N THR A 6 -1.87 19.08 -4.27
CA THR A 6 -3.17 18.41 -4.44
C THR A 6 -3.41 17.93 -5.87
N LYS A 7 -2.37 17.60 -6.65
CA LYS A 7 -2.57 16.72 -7.83
C LYS A 7 -2.89 15.30 -7.31
N GLY A 8 -4.10 15.19 -6.76
CA GLY A 8 -4.63 14.05 -6.05
C GLY A 8 -4.85 12.89 -7.00
N GLY A 9 -3.93 11.93 -6.94
CA GLY A 9 -4.03 10.65 -7.62
C GLY A 9 -3.76 9.53 -6.62
N THR A 10 -4.20 8.33 -6.97
CA THR A 10 -3.91 7.13 -6.19
C THR A 10 -2.42 6.80 -6.30
N ILE A 11 -1.77 6.56 -5.16
CA ILE A 11 -0.35 6.24 -5.08
C ILE A 11 -0.12 4.80 -4.70
N ALA A 12 0.96 4.21 -5.22
CA ALA A 12 1.43 2.88 -4.86
C ALA A 12 2.94 2.89 -4.55
N ALA A 13 3.36 2.06 -3.59
CA ALA A 13 4.78 1.78 -3.33
C ALA A 13 4.96 0.44 -2.62
N ILE A 14 6.18 -0.10 -2.70
CA ILE A 14 6.62 -1.20 -1.83
C ILE A 14 6.83 -0.63 -0.42
N ALA A 15 6.16 -1.19 0.58
CA ALA A 15 6.10 -0.68 1.94
C ALA A 15 7.01 -1.44 2.93
N THR A 16 7.61 -2.54 2.51
CA THR A 16 8.52 -3.36 3.31
C THR A 16 9.95 -3.28 2.75
N ALA A 17 10.94 -3.49 3.60
CA ALA A 17 12.29 -3.74 3.12
C ALA A 17 12.32 -5.04 2.31
N ILE A 18 12.97 -5.02 1.15
CA ILE A 18 13.10 -6.18 0.26
C ILE A 18 14.57 -6.45 0.04
N PHE A 19 15.00 -7.67 0.34
CA PHE A 19 16.37 -8.12 0.16
C PHE A 19 16.39 -9.39 -0.69
N PRO A 20 17.32 -9.57 -1.64
CA PRO A 20 17.40 -10.78 -2.43
C PRO A 20 17.49 -12.03 -1.53
N GLN A 21 16.64 -13.03 -1.80
CA GLN A 21 16.59 -14.31 -1.07
C GLN A 21 16.28 -14.19 0.43
N GLN A 22 15.77 -13.05 0.89
CA GLN A 22 15.39 -12.81 2.28
C GLN A 22 14.01 -12.16 2.33
N GLY A 23 13.25 -12.46 3.39
CA GLY A 23 11.88 -11.97 3.57
C GLY A 23 10.84 -12.90 2.95
N SER A 24 9.97 -13.44 3.79
CA SER A 24 8.87 -14.31 3.38
C SER A 24 7.72 -13.54 2.73
N VAL A 25 7.48 -12.31 3.18
CA VAL A 25 6.36 -11.46 2.73
C VAL A 25 6.87 -10.07 2.36
N GLY A 26 6.35 -9.52 1.26
CA GLY A 26 6.57 -8.15 0.85
C GLY A 26 5.25 -7.44 0.61
N ILE A 27 5.14 -6.18 1.03
CA ILE A 27 3.88 -5.44 0.96
C ILE A 27 3.95 -4.38 -0.13
N VAL A 28 2.98 -4.38 -1.03
CA VAL A 28 2.70 -3.25 -1.93
C VAL A 28 1.48 -2.52 -1.40
N ARG A 29 1.66 -1.26 -0.97
CA ARG A 29 0.59 -0.42 -0.43
C ARG A 29 0.08 0.55 -1.49
N VAL A 30 -1.24 0.67 -1.59
CA VAL A 30 -1.92 1.61 -2.48
C VAL A 30 -2.85 2.52 -1.66
N SER A 31 -2.82 3.83 -1.88
CA SER A 31 -3.65 4.83 -1.17
C SER A 31 -4.25 5.85 -2.14
N GLY A 32 -5.56 6.10 -2.01
CA GLY A 32 -6.29 7.10 -2.80
C GLY A 32 -7.65 6.59 -3.26
N SER A 33 -8.39 7.43 -3.98
CA SER A 33 -9.78 7.15 -4.38
C SER A 33 -9.95 5.90 -5.26
N GLU A 34 -8.92 5.52 -6.03
CA GLU A 34 -8.97 4.33 -6.89
C GLU A 34 -8.37 3.08 -6.22
N ALA A 35 -7.92 3.15 -4.96
CA ALA A 35 -7.20 2.05 -4.30
C ALA A 35 -8.01 0.74 -4.30
N LEU A 36 -9.29 0.81 -3.91
CA LEU A 36 -10.17 -0.36 -3.87
C LEU A 36 -10.44 -0.92 -5.28
N LYS A 37 -10.70 -0.05 -6.25
CA LYS A 37 -10.95 -0.44 -7.65
C LYS A 37 -9.74 -1.12 -8.30
N ILE A 38 -8.53 -0.64 -8.00
CA ILE A 38 -7.29 -1.29 -8.41
C ILE A 38 -7.22 -2.70 -7.81
N ALA A 39 -7.52 -2.85 -6.51
CA ALA A 39 -7.56 -4.16 -5.88
C ALA A 39 -8.63 -5.09 -6.50
N GLU A 40 -9.84 -4.59 -6.76
CA GLU A 40 -10.91 -5.37 -7.41
C GLU A 40 -10.53 -5.84 -8.82
N THR A 41 -9.74 -5.04 -9.54
CA THR A 41 -9.26 -5.35 -10.89
C THR A 41 -8.15 -6.42 -10.87
N LEU A 42 -7.26 -6.34 -9.87
CA LEU A 42 -6.04 -7.16 -9.82
C LEU A 42 -6.19 -8.45 -9.00
N PHE A 43 -7.09 -8.46 -8.01
CA PHE A 43 -7.15 -9.51 -6.99
C PHE A 43 -8.39 -10.40 -7.14
N ARG A 44 -8.14 -11.70 -7.36
CA ARG A 44 -9.18 -12.74 -7.39
C ARG A 44 -9.21 -13.45 -6.04
N ALA A 45 -10.23 -13.16 -5.24
CA ALA A 45 -10.55 -13.91 -4.03
C ALA A 45 -11.41 -15.15 -4.34
N PRO A 46 -10.99 -16.40 -4.05
CA PRO A 46 -11.82 -17.60 -4.20
C PRO A 46 -13.05 -17.60 -3.28
N GLY A 47 -14.12 -18.26 -3.71
CA GLY A 47 -15.37 -18.36 -2.96
C GLY A 47 -16.13 -17.02 -2.83
N ARG A 48 -16.95 -16.91 -1.78
CA ARG A 48 -17.69 -15.68 -1.42
C ARG A 48 -17.03 -15.04 -0.20
N GLN A 49 -15.92 -14.35 -0.43
CA GLN A 49 -15.26 -13.54 0.61
C GLN A 49 -15.86 -12.14 0.64
N ILE A 50 -15.95 -11.55 1.84
CA ILE A 50 -16.59 -10.26 2.07
C ILE A 50 -15.55 -9.13 1.94
N TRP A 51 -15.79 -8.18 1.03
CA TRP A 51 -14.92 -7.03 0.76
C TRP A 51 -15.25 -5.82 1.67
N GLU A 52 -15.01 -6.00 2.96
CA GLU A 52 -15.21 -4.97 3.98
C GLU A 52 -13.90 -4.37 4.48
N SER A 53 -13.99 -3.21 5.11
CA SER A 53 -12.82 -2.58 5.74
C SER A 53 -12.32 -3.41 6.92
N HIS A 54 -11.00 -3.37 7.13
CA HIS A 54 -10.25 -4.13 8.14
C HIS A 54 -10.44 -5.64 8.03
N ARG A 55 -10.67 -6.14 6.81
CA ARG A 55 -10.67 -7.57 6.51
C ARG A 55 -9.45 -7.95 5.67
N ILE A 56 -8.98 -9.16 5.93
CA ILE A 56 -7.96 -9.83 5.14
C ILE A 56 -8.69 -10.79 4.21
N LEU A 57 -8.35 -10.73 2.93
CA LEU A 57 -8.81 -11.67 1.92
C LEU A 57 -7.62 -12.52 1.48
N TYR A 58 -7.87 -13.80 1.27
CA TYR A 58 -6.93 -14.71 0.61
C TYR A 58 -7.27 -14.79 -0.88
N GLY A 59 -6.27 -14.91 -1.75
CA GLY A 59 -6.52 -15.05 -3.18
C GLY A 59 -5.27 -14.93 -4.04
N TYR A 60 -5.50 -14.52 -5.28
CA TYR A 60 -4.50 -14.51 -6.33
C TYR A 60 -4.46 -13.16 -7.02
N ILE A 61 -3.26 -12.61 -7.21
CA ILE A 61 -3.03 -11.43 -8.03
C ILE A 61 -2.83 -11.90 -9.47
N ARG A 62 -3.60 -11.34 -10.40
CA ARG A 62 -3.56 -11.73 -11.82
C ARG A 62 -3.47 -10.52 -12.73
N ARG A 63 -2.85 -10.70 -13.90
CA ARG A 63 -2.90 -9.70 -14.98
C ARG A 63 -4.34 -9.57 -15.49
N PRO A 64 -4.93 -8.36 -15.57
CA PRO A 64 -6.32 -8.19 -16.00
C PRO A 64 -6.60 -8.76 -17.39
N GLN A 65 -5.69 -8.53 -18.35
CA GLN A 65 -5.89 -8.88 -19.76
C GLN A 65 -5.62 -10.37 -20.04
N THR A 66 -4.58 -10.94 -19.44
CA THR A 66 -4.15 -12.33 -19.73
C THR A 66 -4.66 -13.34 -18.72
N GLN A 67 -5.14 -12.89 -17.56
CA GLN A 67 -5.45 -13.72 -16.40
C GLN A 67 -4.26 -14.54 -15.87
N GLU A 68 -3.04 -14.21 -16.30
CA GLU A 68 -1.80 -14.84 -15.83
C GLU A 68 -1.64 -14.63 -14.31
N LEU A 69 -1.29 -15.71 -13.60
CA LEU A 69 -1.00 -15.65 -12.17
C LEU A 69 0.32 -14.92 -11.93
N VAL A 70 0.26 -13.85 -11.15
CA VAL A 70 1.45 -13.12 -10.68
C VAL A 70 1.87 -13.64 -9.31
N ASP A 71 0.93 -13.73 -8.38
CA ASP A 71 1.22 -14.24 -7.05
C ASP A 71 -0.03 -14.80 -6.35
N GLU A 72 0.18 -15.69 -5.40
CA GLU A 72 -0.78 -16.08 -4.37
C GLU A 72 -0.52 -15.23 -3.12
N ALA A 73 -1.49 -14.42 -2.72
CA ALA A 73 -1.26 -13.31 -1.80
C ALA A 73 -2.44 -13.10 -0.85
N LEU A 74 -2.21 -12.30 0.19
CA LEU A 74 -3.27 -11.71 1.00
C LEU A 74 -3.55 -10.27 0.55
N LEU A 75 -4.80 -9.84 0.67
CA LEU A 75 -5.22 -8.47 0.45
C LEU A 75 -5.82 -7.92 1.75
N LEU A 76 -5.28 -6.81 2.25
CA LEU A 76 -5.86 -6.06 3.37
C LEU A 76 -6.58 -4.82 2.82
N ILE A 77 -7.83 -4.61 3.25
CA ILE A 77 -8.64 -3.47 2.85
C ILE A 77 -8.84 -2.54 4.05
N MET A 78 -8.57 -1.24 3.90
CA MET A 78 -8.81 -0.21 4.92
C MET A 78 -9.51 0.99 4.26
N LYS A 79 -10.83 1.08 4.42
CA LYS A 79 -11.63 2.15 3.82
C LYS A 79 -11.50 3.45 4.64
N ALA A 80 -11.57 4.58 3.95
CA ALA A 80 -11.59 5.91 4.55
C ALA A 80 -12.74 6.02 5.59
N PRO A 81 -12.58 6.84 6.65
CA PRO A 81 -11.36 7.53 7.05
C PRO A 81 -10.44 6.67 7.93
N ARG A 82 -10.73 5.38 8.11
CA ARG A 82 -10.04 4.50 9.06
C ARG A 82 -8.84 3.81 8.41
N SER A 83 -7.87 4.60 7.98
CA SER A 83 -6.63 4.14 7.36
C SER A 83 -5.47 5.06 7.71
N PHE A 84 -4.22 4.65 7.43
CA PHE A 84 -3.04 5.45 7.73
C PHE A 84 -3.07 6.83 7.06
N THR A 85 -3.51 6.92 5.81
CA THR A 85 -3.61 8.19 5.08
C THR A 85 -4.96 8.87 5.25
N ARG A 86 -5.95 8.24 5.91
CA ARG A 86 -7.40 8.59 5.89
C ARG A 86 -8.08 8.51 4.53
N GLU A 87 -7.38 8.07 3.49
CA GLU A 87 -7.97 7.71 2.21
C GLU A 87 -8.38 6.23 2.22
N ASP A 88 -8.98 5.74 1.14
CA ASP A 88 -9.02 4.30 0.92
C ASP A 88 -7.59 3.77 0.74
N VAL A 89 -7.24 2.74 1.50
CA VAL A 89 -5.94 2.07 1.44
C VAL A 89 -6.18 0.58 1.25
N VAL A 90 -5.42 0.00 0.33
CA VAL A 90 -5.31 -1.46 0.18
C VAL A 90 -3.84 -1.86 0.25
N GLU A 91 -3.59 -3.06 0.76
CA GLU A 91 -2.24 -3.64 0.79
C GLU A 91 -2.27 -5.04 0.19
N PHE A 92 -1.42 -5.26 -0.79
CA PHE A 92 -1.12 -6.59 -1.31
C PHE A 92 0.07 -7.15 -0.53
N HIS A 93 -0.17 -8.26 0.15
CA HIS A 93 0.83 -8.99 0.95
C HIS A 93 1.28 -10.19 0.11
N CYS A 94 2.33 -9.96 -0.66
CA CYS A 94 2.90 -10.87 -1.64
C CYS A 94 4.01 -11.71 -1.02
N HIS A 95 4.48 -12.74 -1.73
CA HIS A 95 5.76 -13.37 -1.39
C HIS A 95 6.88 -12.32 -1.44
N GLY A 96 7.80 -12.36 -0.47
CA GLY A 96 8.84 -11.33 -0.28
C GLY A 96 9.95 -11.28 -1.33
N GLY A 97 9.88 -12.11 -2.37
CA GLY A 97 10.82 -12.08 -3.48
C GLY A 97 10.71 -10.77 -4.28
N ILE A 98 11.85 -10.19 -4.67
CA ILE A 98 11.94 -8.94 -5.44
C ILE A 98 11.00 -8.92 -6.65
N ILE A 99 10.91 -10.05 -7.37
CA ILE A 99 10.11 -10.14 -8.58
C ILE A 99 8.61 -10.00 -8.28
N ALA A 100 8.08 -10.69 -7.26
CA ALA A 100 6.65 -10.66 -6.95
C ALA A 100 6.18 -9.25 -6.59
N VAL A 101 6.89 -8.59 -5.65
CA VAL A 101 6.55 -7.22 -5.24
C VAL A 101 6.71 -6.19 -6.36
N GLN A 102 7.72 -6.33 -7.23
CA GLN A 102 7.90 -5.44 -8.37
C GLN A 102 6.80 -5.63 -9.43
N GLN A 103 6.43 -6.87 -9.73
CA GLN A 103 5.35 -7.15 -10.66
C GLN A 103 4.01 -6.60 -10.15
N VAL A 104 3.72 -6.77 -8.85
CA VAL A 104 2.48 -6.25 -8.25
C VAL A 104 2.47 -4.73 -8.21
N LEU A 105 3.59 -4.08 -7.87
CA LEU A 105 3.71 -2.63 -7.96
C LEU A 105 3.45 -2.16 -9.39
N GLN A 106 4.08 -2.79 -10.37
CA GLN A 106 3.92 -2.45 -11.79
C GLN A 106 2.46 -2.59 -12.25
N LEU A 107 1.76 -3.65 -11.82
CA LEU A 107 0.33 -3.81 -12.10
C LEU A 107 -0.50 -2.67 -11.49
N CYS A 108 -0.19 -2.22 -10.28
CA CYS A 108 -0.88 -1.08 -9.68
C CYS A 108 -0.70 0.19 -10.53
N LEU A 109 0.53 0.42 -11.03
CA LEU A 109 0.84 1.58 -11.88
C LEU A 109 0.10 1.51 -13.23
N GLU A 110 0.09 0.34 -13.86
CA GLU A 110 -0.61 0.07 -15.13
C GLU A 110 -2.14 0.26 -15.00
N ASN A 111 -2.69 0.15 -13.78
CA ASN A 111 -4.13 0.26 -13.49
C ASN A 111 -4.51 1.60 -12.82
N GLY A 112 -3.67 2.63 -12.96
CA GLY A 112 -4.02 4.01 -12.62
C GLY A 112 -3.47 4.53 -11.30
N ALA A 113 -2.66 3.76 -10.57
CA ALA A 113 -1.82 4.33 -9.54
C ALA A 113 -0.61 5.05 -10.17
N ARG A 114 -0.05 6.00 -9.44
CA ARG A 114 1.30 6.51 -9.69
C ARG A 114 2.25 6.06 -8.59
N LEU A 115 3.55 6.10 -8.86
CA LEU A 115 4.54 5.82 -7.82
C LEU A 115 4.47 6.90 -6.73
N ALA A 116 4.46 6.48 -5.47
CA ALA A 116 4.52 7.39 -4.34
C ALA A 116 5.90 8.07 -4.25
N GLN A 117 5.92 9.34 -3.88
CA GLN A 117 7.16 10.04 -3.52
C GLN A 117 7.65 9.64 -2.12
N PRO A 118 8.94 9.83 -1.79
CA PRO A 118 9.44 9.62 -0.43
C PRO A 118 8.62 10.39 0.61
N GLY A 119 8.17 9.69 1.65
CA GLY A 119 7.36 10.28 2.73
C GLY A 119 5.90 10.62 2.37
N GLU A 120 5.46 10.37 1.13
CA GLU A 120 4.15 10.86 0.67
C GLU A 120 2.97 10.27 1.46
N PHE A 121 3.02 9.01 1.88
CA PHE A 121 1.97 8.42 2.72
C PHE A 121 1.83 9.17 4.06
N SER A 122 2.94 9.49 4.72
CA SER A 122 2.93 10.25 5.99
C SER A 122 2.48 11.70 5.76
N LEU A 123 2.91 12.32 4.64
CA LEU A 123 2.44 13.64 4.23
C LEU A 123 0.92 13.67 4.06
N ARG A 124 0.33 12.66 3.41
CA ARG A 124 -1.14 12.58 3.27
C ARG A 124 -1.85 12.36 4.61
N ALA A 125 -1.28 11.56 5.50
CA ALA A 125 -1.80 11.40 6.86
C ALA A 125 -1.84 12.73 7.63
N PHE A 126 -0.79 13.55 7.50
CA PHE A 126 -0.75 14.92 8.02
C PHE A 126 -1.79 15.83 7.36
N LEU A 127 -1.81 15.90 6.03
CA LEU A 127 -2.73 16.76 5.26
C LEU A 127 -4.21 16.43 5.54
N ASN A 128 -4.52 15.16 5.79
CA ASN A 128 -5.86 14.72 6.14
C ASN A 128 -6.19 14.83 7.63
N GLY A 129 -5.30 15.44 8.43
CA GLY A 129 -5.50 15.73 9.85
C GLY A 129 -5.52 14.49 10.74
N ARG A 130 -4.88 13.39 10.31
CA ARG A 130 -4.65 12.21 11.16
C ARG A 130 -3.47 12.42 12.10
N LEU A 131 -2.43 13.08 11.58
CA LEU A 131 -1.20 13.38 12.28
C LEU A 131 -1.05 14.91 12.34
N ASP A 132 -0.45 15.42 13.41
CA ASP A 132 0.20 16.73 13.37
C ASP A 132 1.61 16.62 12.76
N LEU A 133 2.29 17.76 12.57
CA LEU A 133 3.62 17.77 11.94
C LEU A 133 4.66 17.02 12.78
N THR A 134 4.63 17.20 14.09
CA THR A 134 5.57 16.55 15.02
C THR A 134 5.40 15.03 14.97
N GLN A 135 4.17 14.54 14.95
CA GLN A 135 3.86 13.12 14.80
C GLN A 135 4.31 12.57 13.44
N ALA A 136 4.16 13.34 12.36
CA ALA A 136 4.62 12.93 11.04
C ALA A 136 6.15 12.80 10.96
N GLU A 137 6.88 13.72 11.59
CA GLU A 137 8.35 13.68 11.72
C GLU A 137 8.80 12.49 12.57
N SER A 138 8.15 12.26 13.72
CA SER A 138 8.50 11.16 14.64
C SER A 138 8.36 9.76 14.02
N ILE A 139 7.60 9.59 12.94
CA ILE A 139 7.55 8.30 12.22
C ILE A 139 8.91 7.97 11.60
N ALA A 140 9.60 8.96 11.03
CA ALA A 140 10.93 8.73 10.46
C ALA A 140 11.96 8.41 11.55
N ASP A 141 11.86 9.11 12.69
CA ASP A 141 12.72 8.86 13.86
C ASP A 141 12.51 7.44 14.41
N LEU A 142 11.26 7.01 14.55
CA LEU A 142 10.92 5.67 15.04
C LEU A 142 11.44 4.56 14.10
N VAL A 143 11.30 4.74 12.78
CA VAL A 143 11.81 3.78 11.79
C VAL A 143 13.34 3.74 11.78
N GLY A 144 14.00 4.88 12.05
CA GLY A 144 15.46 5.00 12.09
C GLY A 144 16.09 4.70 13.46
N ALA A 145 15.31 4.44 14.51
CA ALA A 145 15.80 4.32 15.87
C ALA A 145 16.79 3.15 16.04
N GLN A 146 17.97 3.45 16.60
CA GLN A 146 19.04 2.47 16.85
C GLN A 146 19.20 2.11 18.35
N SER A 147 18.31 2.59 19.21
CA SER A 147 18.27 2.25 20.63
C SER A 147 16.84 2.22 21.15
N PRO A 148 16.53 1.43 22.20
CA PRO A 148 15.20 1.41 22.80
C PRO A 148 14.72 2.78 23.29
N ALA A 149 15.63 3.61 23.83
CA ALA A 149 15.29 4.95 24.30
C ALA A 149 14.92 5.91 23.16
N ALA A 150 15.44 5.70 21.95
CA ALA A 150 15.11 6.49 20.76
C ALA A 150 13.80 6.04 20.08
N ALA A 151 13.24 4.88 20.47
CA ALA A 151 12.02 4.30 19.92
C ALA A 151 10.79 4.48 20.83
N GLN A 152 10.94 5.18 21.95
CA GLN A 152 9.88 5.49 22.93
C GLN A 152 9.38 6.92 22.74
#